data_AF-A0A451ABY0-F1
#
_entry.id   AF-A0A451ABY0-F1
#
_cell.length_a   1.000
_cell.length_b   1.000
_cell.length_c   1.000
_cell.angle_alpha   90.00
_cell.angle_beta   90.00
_cell.angle_gamma   90.00
#
_symmetry.space_group_name_H-M   'P 1'
#
loop_
_entity.id
_entity.type
_entity.pdbx_description
1 polymer ?
#
loop_
_entity_poly.entity_id
_entity_poly.type
_entity_poly.pdbx_seq_one_letter_code
_entity_poly.pdbx_strand_id
1 'polypeptide(L)' 'MNRRLWAWVEGEYHQTPHHGLDGVTPLKNGRNLIRYPHDDLDNPFLFEERRKVQKDRTVSLNGMVY' A
#
# COMPACT_ATOMS: atom_id res chain seq x y z
N MET A 1 13.61 2.02 -3.30
CA MET A 1 13.46 3.45 -3.69
C MET A 1 12.65 4.16 -2.59
N ASN A 2 12.88 5.47 -2.36
CA ASN A 2 12.14 6.39 -1.45
C ASN A 2 12.39 6.38 0.08
N ARG A 3 13.55 5.90 0.57
CA ARG A 3 13.89 5.97 2.01
C ARG A 3 13.84 7.39 2.60
N ARG A 4 14.34 8.39 1.86
CA ARG A 4 14.37 9.79 2.32
C ARG A 4 12.97 10.39 2.46
N LEU A 5 12.09 10.10 1.50
CA LEU A 5 10.69 10.54 1.56
C LEU A 5 10.01 9.96 2.81
N TRP A 6 10.16 8.66 3.04
CA TRP A 6 9.56 8.01 4.21
C TRP A 6 10.08 8.58 5.53
N ALA A 7 11.39 8.84 5.64
CA ALA A 7 11.96 9.46 6.83
C ALA A 7 11.37 10.86 7.09
N TRP A 8 11.16 11.65 6.05
CA TRP A 8 10.54 12.97 6.17
C TRP A 8 9.04 12.89 6.51
N VAL A 9 8.30 11.96 5.90
CA VAL A 9 6.86 11.77 6.18
C VAL A 9 6.63 11.43 7.65
N GLU A 10 7.41 10.49 8.19
CA GLU A 10 7.24 10.04 9.58
C GLU A 10 7.83 11.00 10.61
N GLY A 11 8.99 11.59 10.31
CA GLY A 11 9.70 12.47 11.24
C GLY A 11 9.11 13.88 11.31
N GLU A 12 8.72 14.44 10.16
CA GLU A 12 8.35 15.85 10.05
C GLU A 12 6.87 16.01 9.74
N TYR A 13 6.39 15.44 8.63
CA TYR A 13 5.05 15.72 8.13
C TYR A 13 3.96 15.30 9.13
N HIS A 14 4.00 14.07 9.63
CA HIS A 14 3.01 13.56 10.59
C HIS A 14 3.08 14.23 11.97
N GLN A 15 4.21 14.85 12.32
CA GLN A 15 4.45 15.47 13.63
C GLN A 15 4.25 16.99 13.64
N THR A 16 4.25 17.64 12.47
CA THR A 16 4.14 19.09 12.35
C THR A 16 2.68 19.55 12.28
N PRO A 17 2.29 20.64 12.96
CA PRO A 17 1.00 21.31 12.75
C PRO A 17 0.82 21.79 11.32
N HIS A 18 -0.34 21.53 10.71
CA HIS A 18 -0.65 22.04 9.37
C HIS A 18 -1.78 23.05 9.40
N HIS A 19 -1.66 24.09 8.60
CA HIS A 19 -2.72 25.11 8.46
C HIS A 19 -4.03 24.51 7.95
N GLY A 20 -3.98 23.55 7.01
CA GLY A 20 -5.17 22.86 6.50
C GLY A 20 -5.83 21.89 7.49
N LEU A 21 -5.28 21.75 8.69
CA LEU A 21 -5.81 20.93 9.78
C LEU A 21 -6.06 21.79 11.03
N ASP A 22 -6.35 23.07 10.87
CA ASP A 22 -6.58 24.01 12.00
C ASP A 22 -5.44 24.01 13.03
N GLY A 23 -4.20 23.82 12.56
CA GLY A 23 -3.02 23.75 13.42
C GLY A 23 -2.87 22.45 14.21
N VAL A 24 -3.63 21.39 13.90
CA VAL A 24 -3.34 20.04 14.41
C VAL A 24 -2.40 19.27 13.49
N THR A 25 -1.76 18.24 14.05
CA THR A 25 -0.87 17.35 13.29
C THR A 25 -1.69 16.30 12.54
N PRO A 26 -1.21 15.77 11.41
CA PRO A 26 -1.92 14.71 10.67
C PRO A 26 -2.08 13.46 11.52
N LEU A 27 -1.06 13.13 12.34
CA LEU A 27 -1.12 12.00 13.28
C LEU A 27 -2.27 12.14 14.29
N LYS A 28 -2.53 13.36 14.79
CA LYS A 28 -3.61 13.61 15.75
C LYS A 28 -4.98 13.56 15.07
N ASN A 29 -5.10 14.08 13.85
CA ASN A 29 -6.38 14.12 13.12
C ASN A 29 -6.81 12.73 12.61
N GLY A 30 -5.88 11.91 12.14
CA GLY A 30 -6.18 10.62 11.49
C GLY A 30 -6.44 9.43 12.42
N ARG A 31 -6.03 9.50 13.69
CA ARG A 31 -6.05 8.35 14.62
C ARG A 31 -7.43 7.72 14.84
N ASN A 32 -8.51 8.49 14.71
CA ASN A 32 -9.87 8.02 14.97
C ASN A 32 -10.64 7.63 13.68
N LEU A 33 -10.00 7.75 12.51
CA LEU A 33 -10.64 7.53 11.21
C LEU A 33 -10.23 6.21 10.54
N ILE A 34 -9.39 5.41 11.19
CA ILE A 34 -8.88 4.16 10.61
C ILE A 34 -9.91 3.05 10.82
N ARG A 35 -10.60 2.69 9.73
CA ARG A 35 -11.36 1.44 9.66
C ARG A 35 -10.42 0.35 9.17
N TYR A 36 -10.17 -0.65 10.02
CA TYR A 36 -9.40 -1.81 9.59
C TYR A 36 -10.18 -2.57 8.50
N PRO A 37 -9.51 -3.03 7.43
CA PRO A 37 -10.12 -3.93 6.47
C PRO A 37 -10.61 -5.21 7.18
N HIS A 38 -11.65 -5.83 6.65
CA HIS A 38 -12.05 -7.19 7.07
C HIS A 38 -10.97 -8.21 6.68
N ASP A 39 -11.07 -9.43 7.24
CA ASP A 39 -10.03 -10.47 7.33
C ASP A 39 -9.33 -10.88 6.01
N ASP A 40 -9.84 -10.47 4.84
CA ASP A 40 -9.22 -10.74 3.54
C ASP A 40 -8.39 -9.54 3.06
N LEU A 41 -7.16 -9.46 3.56
CA LEU A 41 -6.18 -8.50 3.10
C LEU A 41 -5.53 -8.93 1.78
N ASP A 42 -5.62 -10.19 1.38
CA ASP A 42 -4.89 -10.71 0.22
C ASP A 42 -5.54 -10.29 -1.09
N ASN A 43 -6.87 -10.32 -1.15
CA ASN A 43 -7.64 -9.98 -2.34
C ASN A 43 -7.29 -8.62 -3.00
N PRO A 44 -7.17 -7.49 -2.28
CA PRO A 44 -6.79 -6.20 -2.88
C PRO A 44 -5.34 -6.16 -3.43
N PHE A 45 -4.48 -7.12 -3.09
CA PHE A 45 -3.11 -7.21 -3.61
C PHE A 45 -2.95 -8.27 -4.70
N LEU A 46 -4.04 -8.87 -5.18
CA LEU A 46 -4.02 -9.73 -6.35
C LEU A 46 -3.86 -8.91 -7.64
N PHE A 47 -3.12 -9.47 -8.59
CA PHE A 47 -3.04 -8.98 -9.96
C PHE A 47 -3.41 -10.10 -10.90
N GLU A 48 -4.18 -9.78 -11.93
CA GLU A 48 -4.63 -10.75 -12.92
C GLU A 48 -3.89 -10.59 -14.24
N GLU A 49 -3.53 -11.71 -14.86
CA GLU A 49 -3.00 -11.72 -16.21
C GLU A 49 -3.49 -12.95 -16.99
N ARG A 50 -3.91 -12.73 -18.24
CA ARG A 50 -4.35 -13.83 -19.11
C ARG A 50 -3.16 -14.57 -19.69
N ARG A 51 -3.02 -15.85 -19.35
CA ARG A 51 -1.97 -16.74 -19.85
C ARG A 51 -2.55 -17.97 -20.54
N LYS A 52 -1.80 -18.53 -21.47
CA LYS A 52 -2.12 -19.82 -22.07
C LYS A 52 -1.55 -20.93 -21.18
N VAL A 53 -2.40 -21.86 -20.77
CA VAL A 53 -1.98 -23.07 -20.06
C VAL A 53 -1.36 -24.04 -21.06
N GLN A 54 -0.16 -24.52 -20.76
CA GLN A 54 0.54 -25.53 -21.56
C GLN A 54 -0.06 -26.93 -21.35
N LYS A 55 0.28 -27.89 -22.21
CA LYS A 55 -0.27 -29.26 -22.13
C LYS A 55 0.09 -29.98 -20.84
N ASP A 56 1.22 -29.62 -20.24
CA ASP A 56 1.71 -30.12 -18.95
C ASP A 56 1.15 -29.35 -17.74
N ARG A 57 0.16 -28.48 -17.96
CA ARG A 57 -0.51 -27.64 -16.95
C ARG A 57 0.35 -26.51 -16.37
N THR A 58 1.46 -26.17 -17.02
CA THR A 58 2.26 -25.02 -16.63
C THR A 58 1.77 -23.72 -17.26
N VAL A 59 2.10 -22.58 -16.64
CA VAL A 59 1.85 -21.23 -17.15
C VAL A 59 3.14 -20.41 -17.09
N SER A 60 3.34 -19.50 -18.06
CA SER A 60 4.45 -18.55 -18.01
C SER A 60 3.98 -17.19 -17.48
N LEU A 61 4.66 -16.66 -16.46
CA LEU A 61 4.45 -15.31 -15.92
C LEU A 61 5.79 -14.57 -15.93
N ASN A 62 5.86 -13.41 -16.60
CA ASN A 62 7.09 -12.60 -16.72
C ASN A 62 8.34 -13.38 -17.20
N GLY A 63 8.15 -14.34 -18.10
CA GLY A 63 9.23 -15.18 -18.65
C GLY A 63 9.64 -16.36 -17.76
N MET A 64 8.99 -16.55 -16.62
CA MET A 64 9.23 -17.67 -15.69
C MET A 64 8.05 -18.65 -15.72
N VAL A 65 8.32 -19.95 -15.67
CA VAL A 65 7.31 -21.02 -15.75
C VAL A 65 6.89 -21.44 -14.33
N TYR A 66 5.58 -21.60 -14.14
CA TYR A 66 4.92 -22.03 -12.90
C TYR A 66 3.99 -23.21 -13.17
#